data_AF-A0A497MNC1-F1
#
_entry.id   AF-A0A497MNC1-F1
#
_cell.length_a   1.000
_cell.length_b   1.000
_cell.length_c   1.000
_cell.angle_alpha   90.00
_cell.angle_beta   90.00
_cell.angle_gamma   90.00
#
_symmetry.space_group_name_H-M   'P 1'
#
loop_
_entity.id
_entity.type
_entity.pdbx_description
1 polymer ?
#
loop_
_entity_poly.entity_id
_entity_poly.type
_entity_poly.pdbx_seq_one_letter_code
_entity_poly.pdbx_strand_id
1 'polypeptide(L)'
;MEHERLSRLEGFLSRVLAGLNPAVAEALDRALDGKELTVEEGEILLKAKGIEFQVLLLAADFVRSLRVGETVTFVVNRNINFTNVCMVRC
;
A
#
# COMPACT_ATOMS: atom_id res chain seq x y z
N MET A 1 -3.66 -7.36 31.85
CA MET A 1 -2.76 -8.06 30.90
C MET A 1 -2.93 -7.56 29.46
N GLU A 2 -4.15 -7.34 28.96
CA GLU A 2 -4.38 -6.91 27.56
C GLU A 2 -4.02 -5.42 27.30
N HIS A 3 -4.35 -4.52 28.24
CA HIS A 3 -3.95 -3.11 28.18
C HIS A 3 -2.42 -2.89 28.12
N GLU A 4 -1.65 -3.68 28.86
CA GLU A 4 -0.19 -3.58 28.87
C GLU A 4 0.42 -4.02 27.53
N ARG A 5 -0.20 -5.01 26.87
CA ARG A 5 0.22 -5.50 25.55
C ARG A 5 -0.08 -4.50 24.44
N LEU A 6 -1.25 -3.86 24.47
CA LEU A 6 -1.61 -2.78 23.53
C LEU A 6 -0.67 -1.59 23.65
N SER A 7 -0.38 -1.14 24.87
CA SER A 7 0.55 -0.03 25.12
C SER A 7 1.97 -0.32 24.61
N ARG A 8 2.46 -1.56 24.76
CA ARG A 8 3.77 -1.97 24.18
C ARG A 8 3.76 -1.98 22.65
N LEU A 9 2.65 -2.38 22.05
CA LEU A 9 2.49 -2.40 20.59
C LEU A 9 2.45 -0.97 20.03
N GLU A 10 1.69 -0.08 20.66
CA GLU A 10 1.64 1.36 20.31
C GLU A 10 3.03 1.99 20.41
N GLY A 11 3.77 1.73 21.48
CA GLY A 11 5.14 2.24 21.64
C GLY A 11 6.15 1.64 20.65
N PHE A 12 5.92 0.42 20.14
CA PHE A 12 6.71 -0.14 19.06
C PHE A 12 6.37 0.52 17.71
N LEU A 13 5.09 0.62 17.39
CA LEU A 13 4.62 1.26 16.15
C LEU A 13 5.05 2.72 16.08
N SER A 14 4.92 3.48 17.17
CA SER A 14 5.38 4.86 17.23
C SER A 14 6.87 5.00 16.89
N ARG A 15 7.73 4.09 17.38
CA ARG A 15 9.17 4.09 17.04
C ARG A 15 9.44 3.73 15.58
N VAL A 16 8.68 2.79 15.03
CA VAL A 16 8.78 2.42 13.61
C VAL A 16 8.38 3.60 12.72
N LEU A 17 7.25 4.24 13.04
CA LEU A 17 6.74 5.39 12.30
C LEU A 17 7.66 6.62 12.42
N ALA A 18 8.25 6.86 13.60
CA ALA A 18 9.21 7.94 13.80
C ALA A 18 10.50 7.80 12.97
N GLY A 19 10.82 6.59 12.51
CA GLY A 19 11.99 6.32 11.66
C GLY A 19 11.73 6.46 10.16
N LEU A 20 10.49 6.75 9.74
CA LEU A 20 10.14 6.93 8.33
C LEU A 20 10.62 8.28 7.81
N ASN A 21 10.90 8.36 6.51
CA ASN A 21 11.01 9.65 5.84
C ASN A 21 9.69 10.45 6.03
N PRO A 22 9.74 11.71 6.50
CA PRO A 22 8.54 12.52 6.69
C PRO A 22 7.64 12.60 5.44
N ALA A 23 8.22 12.65 4.24
CA ALA A 23 7.46 12.71 3.00
C ALA A 23 6.70 11.40 2.72
N VAL A 24 7.27 10.25 3.09
CA VAL A 24 6.58 8.95 3.01
C VAL A 24 5.44 8.90 4.02
N ALA A 25 5.70 9.33 5.27
CA ALA A 25 4.69 9.33 6.32
C ALA A 25 3.49 10.23 5.96
N GLU A 26 3.74 11.45 5.48
CA GLU A 26 2.69 12.39 5.07
C GLU A 26 1.85 11.85 3.90
N ALA A 27 2.49 11.27 2.88
CA ALA A 27 1.79 10.65 1.77
C ALA A 27 0.90 9.49 2.23
N LEU A 28 1.39 8.64 3.13
CA LEU A 28 0.61 7.53 3.70
C LEU A 28 -0.57 8.02 4.53
N ASP A 29 -0.38 9.01 5.40
CA ASP A 29 -1.45 9.59 6.22
C ASP A 29 -2.57 10.17 5.35
N ARG A 30 -2.22 10.89 4.28
CA ARG A 30 -3.20 11.39 3.31
C ARG A 30 -3.99 10.26 2.65
N ALA A 31 -3.31 9.19 2.23
CA ALA A 31 -3.96 8.03 1.64
C ALA A 31 -4.90 7.32 2.62
N LEU A 32 -4.50 7.21 3.89
CA LEU A 32 -5.30 6.63 4.97
C LEU A 32 -6.55 7.48 5.29
N ASP A 33 -6.44 8.80 5.19
CA ASP A 33 -7.56 9.76 5.24
C ASP A 33 -8.50 9.66 4.01
N GLY A 34 -8.19 8.80 3.04
CA GLY A 34 -8.97 8.64 1.81
C GLY A 34 -8.76 9.77 0.79
N LYS A 35 -7.76 10.62 0.98
CA LYS A 35 -7.40 11.69 0.03
C LYS A 35 -6.65 11.10 -1.16
N GLU A 36 -6.78 11.77 -2.31
CA GLU A 36 -6.03 11.41 -3.50
C GLU A 36 -4.56 11.83 -3.34
N LEU A 37 -3.66 10.94 -3.77
CA LEU A 37 -2.22 11.17 -3.79
C LEU A 37 -1.86 12.08 -4.97
N THR A 38 -0.88 12.97 -4.77
CA THR A 38 -0.26 13.68 -5.89
C THR A 38 0.70 12.77 -6.66
N VAL A 39 1.15 13.22 -7.84
CA VAL A 39 2.14 12.49 -8.64
C VAL A 39 3.46 12.34 -7.88
N GLU A 40 3.88 13.40 -7.19
CA GLU A 40 5.12 13.45 -6.42
C GLU A 40 5.05 12.51 -5.21
N GLU A 41 3.93 12.51 -4.48
CA GLU A 41 3.66 11.57 -3.39
C GLU A 41 3.71 10.12 -3.91
N GLY A 42 3.07 9.85 -5.05
CA GLY A 42 3.11 8.56 -5.71
C GLY A 42 4.53 8.12 -6.09
N GLU A 43 5.34 9.01 -6.68
CA GLU A 43 6.73 8.72 -7.04
C GLU A 43 7.58 8.35 -5.82
N ILE A 44 7.40 9.07 -4.70
CA ILE A 44 8.10 8.80 -3.45
C ILE A 44 7.73 7.41 -2.92
N LEU A 45 6.43 7.08 -2.87
CA LEU A 45 5.96 5.77 -2.41
C LEU A 45 6.42 4.63 -3.32
N LEU A 46 6.48 4.83 -4.63
CA LEU A 46 7.02 3.85 -5.59
C LEU A 46 8.51 3.54 -5.37
N LYS A 47 9.25 4.46 -4.75
CA LYS A 47 10.68 4.30 -4.41
C LYS A 47 10.90 3.75 -3.00
N ALA A 48 9.85 3.54 -2.21
CA ALA A 48 9.95 3.05 -0.83
C ALA A 48 10.65 1.69 -0.76
N LYS A 49 11.53 1.53 0.24
CA LYS A 49 12.32 0.31 0.46
C LYS A 49 12.38 -0.02 1.94
N GLY A 50 12.78 -1.25 2.26
CA GLY A 50 12.98 -1.68 3.64
C GLY A 50 11.71 -1.51 4.46
N ILE A 51 11.80 -0.80 5.59
CA ILE A 51 10.68 -0.60 6.52
C ILE A 51 9.56 0.24 5.91
N GLU A 52 9.89 1.26 5.10
CA GLU A 52 8.90 2.12 4.45
C GLU A 52 8.00 1.32 3.51
N PHE A 53 8.59 0.37 2.78
CA PHE A 53 7.84 -0.53 1.91
C PHE A 53 6.89 -1.44 2.70
N GLN A 54 7.31 -1.95 3.86
CA GLN A 54 6.44 -2.77 4.72
C GLN A 54 5.26 -1.95 5.26
N VAL A 55 5.50 -0.71 5.69
CA VAL A 55 4.43 0.19 6.15
C VAL A 55 3.47 0.54 5.01
N LEU A 56 3.98 0.78 3.80
CA LEU A 56 3.16 0.99 2.61
C LEU A 56 2.24 -0.22 2.33
N LEU A 57 2.75 -1.44 2.41
CA LEU A 57 1.92 -2.65 2.21
C LEU A 57 0.80 -2.76 3.25
N LEU A 58 1.10 -2.46 4.52
CA LEU A 58 0.09 -2.46 5.58
C LEU A 58 -0.98 -1.40 5.36
N ALA A 59 -0.57 -0.18 5.00
CA ALA A 59 -1.50 0.90 4.69
C ALA A 59 -2.37 0.55 3.47
N ALA A 60 -1.78 -0.03 2.42
CA ALA A 60 -2.50 -0.45 1.23
C ALA A 60 -3.54 -1.55 1.54
N ASP A 61 -3.19 -2.56 2.34
CA ASP A 61 -4.13 -3.59 2.76
C ASP A 61 -5.26 -3.02 3.63
N PHE A 62 -4.94 -2.12 4.55
CA PHE A 62 -5.94 -1.43 5.35
C PHE A 62 -6.94 -0.66 4.48
N VAL A 63 -6.45 0.18 3.55
CA VAL A 63 -7.32 0.93 2.62
C VAL A 63 -8.14 -0.01 1.75
N ARG A 64 -7.54 -1.10 1.24
CA ARG A 64 -8.24 -2.13 0.46
C ARG A 64 -9.36 -2.77 1.30
N SER A 65 -9.09 -3.15 2.55
CA SER A 65 -10.09 -3.76 3.45
C SER A 65 -11.29 -2.83 3.69
N LEU A 66 -11.04 -1.53 3.89
CA LEU A 66 -12.10 -0.53 4.07
C LEU A 66 -12.95 -0.34 2.82
N ARG A 67 -12.35 -0.43 1.63
CA ARG A 67 -13.04 -0.15 0.36
C ARG A 67 -13.80 -1.35 -0.20
N VAL A 68 -13.24 -2.56 -0.10
CA VAL A 68 -13.79 -3.75 -0.78
C VAL A 68 -14.01 -4.96 0.14
N GLY A 69 -13.63 -4.88 1.42
CA GLY A 69 -13.76 -5.98 2.38
C GLY A 69 -12.90 -7.19 2.03
N GLU A 70 -13.10 -8.33 2.70
CA GLU A 70 -12.20 -9.50 2.59
C GLU A 70 -12.55 -10.45 1.43
N THR A 71 -13.60 -10.15 0.66
CA THR A 71 -14.03 -11.06 -0.41
C THR A 71 -13.13 -10.94 -1.62
N VAL A 72 -12.37 -12.00 -1.90
CA VAL A 72 -11.57 -12.11 -3.12
C VAL A 72 -12.41 -12.70 -4.23
N THR A 73 -12.48 -12.01 -5.38
CA THR A 73 -13.19 -12.46 -6.57
C THR A 73 -12.22 -12.93 -7.65
N PHE A 74 -12.66 -13.81 -8.55
CA PHE A 74 -11.88 -14.27 -9.69
C PHE A 74 -12.77 -14.36 -10.93
N VAL A 75 -12.14 -14.24 -12.11
CA VAL A 75 -12.83 -14.37 -13.40
C VAL A 75 -12.14 -15.45 -14.21
N VAL A 76 -12.92 -16.41 -14.73
CA VAL A 76 -12.44 -17.39 -15.72
C VAL A 76 -12.51 -16.73 -17.09
N ASN A 77 -11.43 -16.06 -17.47
CA ASN A 77 -11.37 -15.39 -18.77
C ASN A 77 -10.91 -16.35 -19.88
N ARG A 78 -11.55 -16.27 -21.05
CA ARG A 78 -11.11 -16.97 -22.27
C ARG A 78 -10.79 -15.94 -23.34
N ASN A 79 -9.52 -15.57 -23.42
CA ASN A 79 -9.03 -14.69 -24.49
C ASN A 79 -8.80 -15.51 -25.77
N ILE A 80 -9.34 -15.04 -26.90
CA ILE A 80 -9.02 -15.57 -28.22
C ILE A 80 -7.94 -14.68 -28.85
N ASN A 81 -6.71 -15.19 -28.88
CA ASN A 81 -5.62 -14.54 -29.60
C ASN A 81 -5.54 -15.14 -31.00
N PHE A 82 -6.17 -14.49 -31.99
CA PHE A 82 -6.23 -15.00 -33.37
C PHE A 82 -4.87 -14.97 -34.09
N THR A 83 -3.92 -14.16 -33.61
CA THR A 83 -2.55 -14.09 -34.09
C THR A 83 -1.59 -13.73 -32.95
N ASN A 84 -0.37 -14.24 -33.02
CA ASN A 84 0.76 -13.81 -32.20
C ASN A 84 1.82 -13.05 -33.01
N VAL A 85 1.56 -12.77 -34.29
CA VAL A 85 2.44 -11.99 -35.16
C VAL A 85 2.21 -10.50 -34.90
N CYS A 86 3.27 -9.78 -34.57
CA CYS A 86 3.26 -8.34 -34.36
C CYS A 86 4.41 -7.69 -35.15
N MET A 87 4.13 -6.61 -35.88
CA MET A 87 5.16 -5.82 -36.56
C MET A 87 5.75 -4.70 -35.69
N VAL A 88 5.16 -4.47 -34.50
CA VAL A 88 5.64 -3.49 -33.53
C VAL A 88 6.76 -4.11 -32.69
N ARG A 89 7.76 -3.30 -32.33
CA ARG A 89 8.77 -3.62 -31.32
C ARG A 89 8.41 -2.87 -30.05
N CYS A 90 7.85 -3.58 -29.08
CA CYS A 90 7.56 -3.08 -27.75
C CYS A 90 8.83 -2.81 -26.95
#